data_AF-A0A8S1Y8T4-F1
#
_entry.id   AF-A0A8S1Y8T4-F1
#
_cell.length_a   1.000
_cell.length_b   1.000
_cell.length_c   1.000
_cell.angle_alpha   90.00
_cell.angle_beta   90.00
_cell.angle_gamma   90.00
#
_symmetry.space_group_name_H-M   'P 1'
#
loop_
_entity.id
_entity.type
_entity.pdbx_description
1 polymer ?
#
loop_
_entity_poly.entity_id
_entity_poly.type
_entity_poly.pdbx_seq_one_letter_code
_entity_poly.pdbx_strand_id
1 'polypeptide(L)'
;MLVRNSEAQQLQPIVKQTSIQQNICKQSIQQQIQTLKQEIINLDNNDDLTNNQKQYYKHQYQQLLLTKLNEVKQIPHVNQNIEASNPELALYVLKESLLRDQNRDQLLTFGVDSILGTFGSDQSCLKVRNTNLDYDSIVKDTQLLEQHIIEFKQKLSNSLNISIDQIEILGVSKGSFEINFQITGKNIDEIQNQIKNKPQAQQFLKEYCNGKIEQIAYFDQASANGVALSSDDFNPYYNKIWDGFPEKEQRGPSYHRYDYYFPRGCYGFGLNIKKYGDNQDWIQKNGNQNEWRILYHGTKQHFVSSIVKNNLKPGSNNGYSDNLCFDEFNNQVKVGIGIYFSNNFNVCIKDGYATYSQIGNKQFAVIFMSRVNPRKIKQSEGMKSHNYFVVNESKDIRPYRILLHEKK
;
A
#
# COMPACT_ATOMS: atom_id res chain seq x y z
N MET A 1 2.84 -59.27 20.43
CA MET A 1 2.93 -58.19 21.44
C MET A 1 3.63 -56.91 20.95
N LEU A 2 4.39 -56.91 19.82
CA LEU A 2 5.16 -55.73 19.38
C LEU A 2 4.37 -54.66 18.59
N VAL A 3 3.17 -54.96 18.08
CA VAL A 3 2.36 -54.02 17.27
C VAL A 3 1.60 -52.98 18.13
N ARG A 4 1.35 -53.27 19.42
CA ARG A 4 0.59 -52.35 20.29
C ARG A 4 1.38 -51.11 20.75
N ASN A 5 2.71 -51.11 20.62
CA ASN A 5 3.54 -49.99 21.07
C ASN A 5 3.64 -48.85 20.05
N SER A 6 3.48 -49.10 18.74
CA SER A 6 3.59 -48.06 17.71
C SER A 6 2.33 -47.19 17.61
N GLU A 7 1.14 -47.78 17.76
CA GLU A 7 -0.13 -47.02 17.77
C GLU A 7 -0.24 -46.13 19.02
N ALA A 8 0.22 -46.62 20.18
CA ALA A 8 0.25 -45.84 21.41
C ALA A 8 1.15 -44.60 21.29
N GLN A 9 2.26 -44.67 20.56
CA GLN A 9 3.16 -43.53 20.32
C GLN A 9 2.57 -42.51 19.34
N GLN A 10 1.81 -42.94 18.33
CA GLN A 10 1.18 -42.04 17.36
C GLN A 10 0.00 -41.24 17.92
N LEU A 11 -0.66 -41.74 18.97
CA LEU A 11 -1.82 -41.08 19.59
C LEU A 11 -1.46 -40.05 20.68
N GLN A 12 -0.23 -40.08 21.23
CA GLN A 12 0.21 -39.17 22.30
C GLN A 12 0.06 -37.68 21.93
N PRO A 13 0.45 -37.22 20.71
CA PRO A 13 0.28 -35.82 20.33
C PRO A 13 -1.18 -35.38 20.28
N ILE A 14 -2.08 -36.26 19.84
CA ILE A 14 -3.52 -35.98 19.75
C ILE A 14 -4.12 -35.82 21.15
N VAL A 15 -3.80 -36.72 22.08
CA VAL A 15 -4.28 -36.66 23.46
C VAL A 15 -3.79 -35.38 24.16
N LYS A 16 -2.51 -35.03 23.99
CA LYS A 16 -1.93 -33.78 24.51
C LYS A 16 -2.65 -32.55 23.96
N GLN A 17 -2.91 -32.54 22.65
CA GLN A 17 -3.63 -31.45 21.97
C GLN A 17 -5.07 -31.29 22.49
N THR A 18 -5.82 -32.38 22.63
CA THR A 18 -7.17 -32.35 23.16
C THR A 18 -7.20 -31.83 24.60
N SER A 19 -6.21 -32.20 25.42
CA SER A 19 -6.09 -31.70 26.79
C SER A 19 -5.85 -30.19 26.84
N ILE A 20 -4.98 -29.67 25.95
CA ILE A 20 -4.72 -28.23 25.84
C ILE A 20 -5.99 -27.47 25.43
N GLN A 21 -6.71 -27.95 24.41
CA GLN A 21 -7.97 -27.34 23.97
C GLN A 21 -9.03 -27.32 25.08
N GLN A 22 -9.18 -28.42 25.83
CA GLN A 22 -10.08 -28.48 26.98
C GLN A 22 -9.69 -27.50 28.09
N ASN A 23 -8.39 -27.29 28.31
CA ASN A 23 -7.91 -26.32 29.29
C ASN A 23 -8.21 -24.89 28.84
N ILE A 24 -7.95 -24.56 27.57
CA ILE A 24 -8.27 -23.26 26.97
C ILE A 24 -9.75 -22.95 27.18
N CYS A 25 -10.66 -23.86 26.84
CA CYS A 25 -12.11 -23.63 26.99
C CYS A 25 -12.59 -23.30 28.42
N LYS A 26 -11.79 -23.58 29.45
CA LYS A 26 -12.12 -23.27 30.86
C LYS A 26 -11.66 -21.87 31.30
N GLN A 27 -10.84 -21.19 30.51
CA GLN A 27 -10.27 -19.88 30.85
C GLN A 27 -11.23 -18.74 30.49
N SER A 28 -10.98 -17.52 30.97
CA SER A 28 -11.69 -16.32 30.47
C SER A 28 -11.35 -16.06 29.01
N ILE A 29 -12.21 -15.38 28.23
CA ILE A 29 -11.96 -15.15 26.79
C ILE A 29 -10.60 -14.45 26.55
N GLN A 30 -10.23 -13.51 27.42
CA GLN A 30 -8.93 -12.82 27.36
C GLN A 30 -7.75 -13.78 27.59
N GLN A 31 -7.87 -14.68 28.58
CA GLN A 31 -6.88 -15.70 28.85
C GLN A 31 -6.82 -16.74 27.73
N GLN A 32 -7.96 -17.11 27.15
CA GLN A 32 -8.03 -18.00 25.98
C GLN A 32 -7.22 -17.44 24.82
N ILE A 33 -7.40 -16.14 24.51
CA ILE A 33 -6.65 -15.44 23.48
C ILE A 33 -5.14 -15.46 23.76
N GLN A 34 -4.73 -15.18 25.00
CA GLN A 34 -3.31 -15.20 25.40
C GLN A 34 -2.70 -16.61 25.30
N THR A 35 -3.39 -17.62 25.83
CA THR A 35 -2.95 -19.01 25.79
C THR A 35 -2.85 -19.49 24.35
N LEU A 36 -3.83 -19.19 23.49
CA LEU A 36 -3.79 -19.56 22.07
C LEU A 36 -2.62 -18.92 21.31
N LYS A 37 -2.33 -17.64 21.58
CA LYS A 37 -1.14 -16.98 21.01
C LYS A 37 0.16 -17.66 21.45
N GLN A 38 0.26 -18.03 22.73
CA GLN A 38 1.44 -18.69 23.26
C GLN A 38 1.60 -20.10 22.68
N GLU A 39 0.52 -20.87 22.56
CA GLU A 39 0.56 -22.22 21.98
C GLU A 39 0.97 -22.19 20.50
N ILE A 40 0.51 -21.20 19.73
CA ILE A 40 0.94 -21.00 18.34
C ILE A 40 2.46 -20.77 18.24
N ILE A 41 3.05 -20.01 19.17
CA ILE A 41 4.50 -19.77 19.24
C ILE A 41 5.24 -21.04 19.68
N ASN A 42 4.72 -21.74 20.70
CA ASN A 42 5.33 -22.94 21.24
C ASN A 42 5.39 -24.08 20.21
N LEU A 43 4.43 -24.15 19.28
CA LEU A 43 4.41 -25.15 18.21
C LEU A 43 5.63 -25.06 17.29
N ASP A 44 6.14 -23.86 17.02
CA ASP A 44 7.29 -23.69 16.13
C ASP A 44 8.55 -24.35 16.74
N ASN A 45 8.67 -24.30 18.07
CA ASN A 45 9.80 -24.83 18.85
C ASN A 45 9.58 -26.25 19.39
N ASN A 46 8.52 -26.95 18.98
CA ASN A 46 8.20 -28.27 19.52
C ASN A 46 8.90 -29.40 18.73
N ASP A 47 10.00 -29.92 19.25
CA ASP A 47 10.80 -30.97 18.59
C ASP A 47 10.12 -32.34 18.53
N ASP A 48 9.07 -32.57 19.32
CA ASP A 48 8.30 -33.83 19.34
C ASP A 48 7.33 -33.94 18.15
N LEU A 49 7.16 -32.87 17.36
CA LEU A 49 6.21 -32.78 16.26
C LEU A 49 6.91 -32.68 14.91
N THR A 50 6.40 -33.42 13.92
CA THR A 50 6.78 -33.22 12.52
C THR A 50 6.28 -31.86 12.01
N ASN A 51 6.93 -31.30 10.97
CA ASN A 51 6.52 -30.01 10.39
C ASN A 51 5.05 -30.00 9.93
N ASN A 52 4.56 -31.11 9.38
CA ASN A 52 3.16 -31.22 8.96
C ASN A 52 2.19 -31.19 10.16
N GLN A 53 2.56 -31.83 11.28
CA GLN A 53 1.78 -31.77 12.52
C GLN A 53 1.81 -30.37 13.13
N LYS A 54 2.98 -29.70 13.14
CA LYS A 54 3.11 -28.30 13.57
C LYS A 54 2.16 -27.40 12.78
N GLN A 55 2.19 -27.50 11.45
CA GLN A 55 1.29 -26.72 10.58
C GLN A 55 -0.19 -27.02 10.83
N TYR A 56 -0.56 -28.30 10.95
CA TYR A 56 -1.93 -28.71 11.23
C TYR A 56 -2.45 -28.13 12.56
N TYR A 57 -1.69 -28.27 13.65
CA TYR A 57 -2.10 -27.74 14.96
C TYR A 57 -2.09 -26.22 15.01
N LYS A 58 -1.13 -25.57 14.31
CA LYS A 58 -1.06 -24.11 14.20
C LYS A 58 -2.32 -23.57 13.54
N HIS A 59 -2.77 -24.21 12.46
CA HIS A 59 -4.03 -23.86 11.81
C HIS A 59 -5.24 -24.01 12.75
N GLN A 60 -5.33 -25.13 13.50
CA GLN A 60 -6.43 -25.35 14.45
C GLN A 60 -6.49 -24.27 15.55
N TYR A 61 -5.34 -23.89 16.12
CA TYR A 61 -5.28 -22.84 17.13
C TYR A 61 -5.56 -21.45 16.57
N GLN A 62 -5.15 -21.16 15.32
CA GLN A 62 -5.49 -19.92 14.65
C GLN A 62 -7.00 -19.78 14.43
N GLN A 63 -7.69 -20.86 14.05
CA GLN A 63 -9.15 -20.85 13.92
C GLN A 63 -9.84 -20.60 15.27
N LEU A 64 -9.40 -21.28 16.34
CA LEU A 64 -9.98 -21.07 17.66
C LEU A 64 -9.72 -19.65 18.18
N LEU A 65 -8.53 -19.11 17.94
CA LEU A 65 -8.16 -17.73 18.30
C LEU A 65 -9.08 -16.72 17.61
N LEU A 66 -9.37 -16.93 16.32
CA LEU A 66 -10.29 -16.10 15.55
C LEU A 66 -11.71 -16.15 16.14
N THR A 67 -12.21 -17.34 16.49
CA THR A 67 -13.50 -17.49 17.18
C THR A 67 -13.55 -16.69 18.49
N LYS A 68 -12.49 -16.75 19.30
CA LYS A 68 -12.44 -16.05 20.59
C LYS A 68 -12.29 -14.55 20.46
N LEU A 69 -11.53 -14.06 19.46
CA LEU A 69 -11.48 -12.63 19.15
C LEU A 69 -12.86 -12.09 18.73
N ASN A 70 -13.66 -12.87 18.02
CA ASN A 70 -15.04 -12.52 17.66
C ASN A 70 -16.01 -12.48 18.85
N GLU A 71 -15.71 -13.16 19.96
CA GLU A 71 -16.52 -13.13 21.19
C GLU A 71 -16.29 -11.85 22.02
N VAL A 72 -15.14 -11.17 21.86
CA VAL A 72 -14.78 -9.94 22.62
C VAL A 72 -15.33 -8.67 21.95
N LYS A 73 -16.58 -8.67 21.45
CA LYS A 73 -17.20 -7.53 20.74
C LYS A 73 -17.38 -6.26 21.59
N GLN A 74 -16.29 -5.56 21.91
CA GLN A 74 -16.21 -4.11 22.04
C GLN A 74 -14.76 -3.70 21.73
N ILE A 75 -14.49 -3.43 20.45
CA ILE A 75 -13.25 -2.76 20.02
C ILE A 75 -13.53 -1.26 20.10
N PRO A 76 -12.86 -0.48 20.97
CA PRO A 76 -13.20 0.92 21.29
C PRO A 76 -13.12 1.93 20.12
N HIS A 77 -12.72 1.49 18.92
CA HIS A 77 -12.40 2.37 17.80
C HIS A 77 -13.26 2.16 16.55
N VAL A 78 -14.22 1.22 16.60
CA VAL A 78 -15.15 0.97 15.50
C VAL A 78 -16.53 1.52 15.90
N ASN A 79 -16.73 2.82 15.74
CA ASN A 79 -18.03 3.48 15.88
C ASN A 79 -18.91 3.21 14.64
N GLN A 80 -19.11 1.95 14.30
CA GLN A 80 -20.14 1.53 13.34
C GLN A 80 -21.01 0.48 14.01
N ASN A 81 -22.33 0.66 13.94
CA ASN A 81 -23.28 -0.39 14.29
C ASN A 81 -23.12 -1.52 13.25
N ILE A 82 -22.30 -2.51 13.58
CA ILE A 82 -22.15 -3.72 12.79
C ILE A 82 -23.44 -4.52 12.97
N GLU A 83 -24.28 -4.58 11.93
CA GLU A 83 -25.46 -5.44 11.93
C GLU A 83 -25.03 -6.89 12.18
N ALA A 84 -25.53 -7.47 13.27
CA ALA A 84 -25.18 -8.82 13.71
C ALA A 84 -25.67 -9.93 12.74
N SER A 85 -26.48 -9.58 11.75
CA SER A 85 -27.01 -10.47 10.72
C SER A 85 -26.01 -10.81 9.61
N ASN A 86 -24.86 -10.12 9.53
CA ASN A 86 -23.83 -10.39 8.52
C ASN A 86 -22.46 -10.73 9.15
N PRO A 87 -22.22 -12.03 9.43
CA PRO A 87 -20.96 -12.50 10.03
C PRO A 87 -19.73 -12.22 9.16
N GLU A 88 -19.88 -12.16 7.83
CA GLU A 88 -18.79 -11.93 6.89
C GLU A 88 -18.34 -10.47 6.87
N LEU A 89 -19.29 -9.53 6.93
CA LEU A 89 -18.98 -8.10 7.07
C LEU A 89 -18.35 -7.81 8.44
N ALA A 90 -18.87 -8.45 9.50
CA ALA A 90 -18.28 -8.37 10.82
C ALA A 90 -16.85 -8.93 10.82
N LEU A 91 -16.60 -10.06 10.16
CA LEU A 91 -15.28 -10.69 10.03
C LEU A 91 -14.32 -9.86 9.18
N TYR A 92 -14.79 -9.25 8.10
CA TYR A 92 -14.00 -8.33 7.28
C TYR A 92 -13.61 -7.08 8.06
N VAL A 93 -14.56 -6.44 8.74
CA VAL A 93 -14.31 -5.25 9.57
C VAL A 93 -13.43 -5.59 10.77
N LEU A 94 -13.60 -6.76 11.39
CA LEU A 94 -12.72 -7.22 12.47
C LEU A 94 -11.32 -7.55 11.96
N LYS A 95 -11.19 -8.24 10.81
CA LYS A 95 -9.91 -8.57 10.19
C LYS A 95 -9.17 -7.30 9.79
N GLU A 96 -9.86 -6.34 9.19
CA GLU A 96 -9.30 -5.01 8.88
C GLU A 96 -8.92 -4.22 10.12
N SER A 97 -9.69 -4.29 11.21
CA SER A 97 -9.41 -3.58 12.46
C SER A 97 -8.26 -4.25 13.25
N LEU A 98 -8.24 -5.58 13.32
CA LEU A 98 -7.16 -6.37 13.92
C LEU A 98 -5.87 -6.24 13.12
N LEU A 99 -5.93 -6.24 11.79
CA LEU A 99 -4.78 -5.93 10.95
C LEU A 99 -4.31 -4.52 11.27
N ARG A 100 -5.17 -3.49 11.29
CA ARG A 100 -4.77 -2.12 11.66
C ARG A 100 -4.16 -1.99 13.06
N ASP A 101 -4.64 -2.75 14.04
CA ASP A 101 -4.12 -2.73 15.42
C ASP A 101 -2.82 -3.55 15.56
N GLN A 102 -2.70 -4.72 14.93
CA GLN A 102 -1.47 -5.52 14.86
C GLN A 102 -0.37 -4.80 14.06
N ASN A 103 -0.75 -4.10 13.00
CA ASN A 103 0.12 -3.25 12.21
C ASN A 103 0.65 -2.05 13.00
N ARG A 104 -0.06 -1.61 14.05
CA ARG A 104 0.36 -0.50 14.91
C ARG A 104 1.46 -0.88 15.89
N ASP A 105 1.45 -2.13 16.39
CA ASP A 105 2.51 -2.69 17.24
C ASP A 105 3.69 -3.25 16.42
N GLN A 106 3.45 -3.74 15.19
CA GLN A 106 4.50 -4.14 14.23
C GLN A 106 5.12 -2.97 13.45
N LEU A 107 4.51 -1.76 13.50
CA LEU A 107 5.08 -0.52 12.96
C LEU A 107 6.37 -0.06 13.67
N LEU A 108 6.75 -0.69 14.80
CA LEU A 108 8.06 -0.53 15.41
C LEU A 108 9.09 -1.57 14.93
N THR A 109 8.69 -2.64 14.23
CA THR A 109 9.61 -3.72 13.78
C THR A 109 9.04 -4.56 12.62
N PHE A 110 8.83 -3.94 11.44
CA PHE A 110 8.47 -4.59 10.15
C PHE A 110 6.97 -4.78 9.83
N GLY A 111 6.36 -3.75 9.22
CA GLY A 111 5.94 -3.69 7.79
C GLY A 111 4.79 -4.58 7.28
N VAL A 112 3.77 -3.95 6.67
CA VAL A 112 2.47 -4.54 6.28
C VAL A 112 2.30 -4.63 4.76
N ASP A 113 2.24 -5.86 4.26
CA ASP A 113 2.00 -6.25 2.87
C ASP A 113 0.50 -6.63 2.70
N SER A 114 -0.23 -6.27 1.64
CA SER A 114 -0.04 -6.83 0.29
C SER A 114 -0.65 -5.98 -0.83
N ILE A 115 -0.88 -4.68 -0.57
CA ILE A 115 -1.15 -3.66 -1.61
C ILE A 115 -0.26 -2.42 -1.41
N LEU A 116 0.26 -2.25 -0.19
CA LEU A 116 1.12 -1.14 0.23
C LEU A 116 2.60 -1.56 0.44
N GLY A 117 2.89 -2.86 0.41
CA GLY A 117 4.19 -3.48 0.71
C GLY A 117 5.30 -3.26 -0.32
N THR A 118 4.96 -2.84 -1.53
CA THR A 118 5.91 -2.73 -2.66
C THR A 118 5.98 -1.35 -3.25
N PHE A 119 5.57 -0.33 -2.50
CA PHE A 119 5.91 1.04 -2.86
C PHE A 119 7.31 1.39 -2.36
N GLY A 120 8.29 0.71 -2.95
CA GLY A 120 9.68 1.06 -2.79
C GLY A 120 10.70 0.01 -3.21
N SER A 121 10.54 -1.27 -2.91
CA SER A 121 11.40 -2.27 -3.55
C SER A 121 10.90 -2.51 -4.96
N ASP A 122 11.76 -2.31 -5.97
CA ASP A 122 11.58 -2.58 -7.40
C ASP A 122 10.12 -2.87 -7.83
N GLN A 123 9.46 -1.86 -8.39
CA GLN A 123 8.04 -1.77 -8.76
C GLN A 123 7.61 -2.69 -9.91
N SER A 124 8.26 -3.84 -10.04
CA SER A 124 8.02 -4.82 -11.08
C SER A 124 7.62 -6.15 -10.45
N CYS A 125 6.44 -6.65 -10.81
CA CYS A 125 6.04 -8.01 -10.48
C CYS A 125 6.15 -8.90 -11.71
N LEU A 126 6.22 -10.21 -11.46
CA LEU A 126 6.05 -11.20 -12.48
C LEU A 126 4.58 -11.56 -12.57
N LYS A 127 4.08 -11.61 -13.80
CA LYS A 127 2.74 -12.04 -14.12
C LYS A 127 2.81 -13.35 -14.90
N VAL A 128 2.01 -14.30 -14.45
CA VAL A 128 1.81 -15.58 -15.14
C VAL A 128 0.35 -15.81 -15.44
N ARG A 129 0.07 -16.51 -16.55
CA ARG A 129 -1.28 -16.77 -17.04
C ARG A 129 -1.53 -18.26 -17.12
N ASN A 130 -2.52 -18.78 -16.38
CA ASN A 130 -2.94 -20.17 -16.50
C ASN A 130 -4.24 -20.26 -17.32
N THR A 131 -4.18 -20.84 -18.51
CA THR A 131 -5.36 -20.99 -19.39
C THR A 131 -6.20 -22.21 -19.11
N ASN A 132 -5.70 -23.14 -18.29
CA ASN A 132 -6.41 -24.37 -17.94
C ASN A 132 -7.34 -24.18 -16.73
N LEU A 133 -7.28 -23.01 -16.11
CA LEU A 133 -8.03 -22.64 -14.94
C LEU A 133 -9.08 -21.58 -15.31
N ASP A 134 -10.33 -21.85 -14.97
CA ASP A 134 -11.41 -20.88 -15.11
C ASP A 134 -11.43 -19.94 -13.89
N TYR A 135 -11.16 -18.66 -14.13
CA TYR A 135 -11.11 -17.65 -13.08
C TYR A 135 -12.42 -17.55 -12.30
N ASP A 136 -13.57 -17.54 -13.00
CA ASP A 136 -14.87 -17.34 -12.37
C ASP A 136 -15.26 -18.54 -11.49
N SER A 137 -14.83 -19.75 -11.83
CA SER A 137 -15.02 -20.95 -11.00
C SER A 137 -14.12 -20.95 -9.77
N ILE A 138 -12.85 -20.56 -9.91
CA ILE A 138 -11.88 -20.61 -8.79
C ILE A 138 -12.11 -19.49 -7.79
N VAL A 139 -12.40 -18.27 -8.23
CA VAL A 139 -12.52 -17.13 -7.31
C VAL A 139 -13.82 -17.17 -6.49
N LYS A 140 -14.83 -17.93 -6.95
CA LYS A 140 -16.06 -18.18 -6.17
C LYS A 140 -15.85 -19.16 -5.02
N ASP A 141 -14.83 -20.01 -5.09
CA ASP A 141 -14.48 -20.97 -4.06
C ASP A 141 -13.15 -20.56 -3.41
N THR A 142 -13.25 -19.92 -2.25
CA THR A 142 -12.08 -19.41 -1.54
C THR A 142 -11.08 -20.50 -1.16
N GLN A 143 -11.55 -21.71 -0.82
CA GLN A 143 -10.65 -22.82 -0.47
C GLN A 143 -9.87 -23.29 -1.69
N LEU A 144 -10.55 -23.41 -2.83
CA LEU A 144 -9.92 -23.78 -4.10
C LEU A 144 -8.89 -22.74 -4.55
N LEU A 145 -9.21 -21.44 -4.41
CA LEU A 145 -8.28 -20.35 -4.70
C LEU A 145 -7.02 -20.41 -3.82
N GLU A 146 -7.20 -20.56 -2.51
CA GLU A 146 -6.08 -20.67 -1.56
C GLU A 146 -5.22 -21.90 -1.84
N GLN A 147 -5.85 -23.05 -2.12
CA GLN A 147 -5.16 -24.27 -2.49
C GLN A 147 -4.31 -24.07 -3.74
N HIS A 148 -4.85 -23.44 -4.78
CA HIS A 148 -4.11 -23.14 -6.00
C HIS A 148 -2.95 -22.16 -5.77
N ILE A 149 -3.14 -21.13 -4.94
CA ILE A 149 -2.08 -20.20 -4.57
C ILE A 149 -0.95 -20.92 -3.83
N ILE A 150 -1.29 -21.78 -2.86
CA ILE A 150 -0.29 -22.56 -2.10
C ILE A 150 0.46 -23.51 -3.04
N GLU A 151 -0.26 -24.24 -3.91
CA GLU A 151 0.33 -25.14 -4.89
C GLU A 151 1.28 -24.40 -5.84
N PHE A 152 0.87 -23.23 -6.33
CA PHE A 152 1.70 -22.37 -7.16
C PHE A 152 2.97 -21.96 -6.42
N LYS A 153 2.86 -21.45 -5.19
CA LYS A 153 4.00 -21.03 -4.37
C LYS A 153 4.96 -22.21 -4.10
N GLN A 154 4.44 -23.38 -3.77
CA GLN A 154 5.24 -24.59 -3.52
C GLN A 154 6.01 -25.03 -4.78
N LYS A 155 5.33 -25.11 -5.92
CA LYS A 155 5.97 -25.51 -7.19
C LYS A 155 7.05 -24.50 -7.60
N LEU A 156 6.74 -23.21 -7.55
CA LEU A 156 7.69 -22.15 -7.87
C LEU A 156 8.89 -22.15 -6.92
N SER A 157 8.64 -22.31 -5.62
CA SER A 157 9.67 -22.44 -4.56
C SER A 157 10.63 -23.59 -4.86
N ASN A 158 10.09 -24.78 -5.15
CA ASN A 158 10.87 -25.97 -5.48
C ASN A 158 11.67 -25.76 -6.78
N SER A 159 11.03 -25.25 -7.84
CA SER A 159 11.67 -25.00 -9.13
C SER A 159 12.80 -23.98 -9.06
N LEU A 160 12.70 -22.97 -8.21
CA LEU A 160 13.70 -21.92 -8.04
C LEU A 160 14.65 -22.17 -6.87
N ASN A 161 14.45 -23.21 -6.07
CA ASN A 161 15.17 -23.48 -4.83
C ASN A 161 15.22 -22.24 -3.91
N ILE A 162 14.04 -21.68 -3.63
CA ILE A 162 13.84 -20.52 -2.74
C ILE A 162 12.83 -20.88 -1.66
N SER A 163 12.82 -20.17 -0.53
CA SER A 163 11.78 -20.40 0.49
C SER A 163 10.41 -19.97 -0.04
N ILE A 164 9.37 -20.71 0.32
CA ILE A 164 7.98 -20.38 0.00
C ILE A 164 7.58 -19.00 0.56
N ASP A 165 8.19 -18.59 1.67
CA ASP A 165 7.96 -17.30 2.32
C ASP A 165 8.58 -16.14 1.55
N GLN A 166 9.52 -16.43 0.64
CA GLN A 166 10.04 -15.42 -0.27
C GLN A 166 9.07 -15.10 -1.41
N ILE A 167 8.07 -15.94 -1.67
CA ILE A 167 7.12 -15.72 -2.77
C ILE A 167 5.89 -14.99 -2.23
N GLU A 168 5.69 -13.76 -2.66
CA GLU A 168 4.52 -12.99 -2.30
C GLU A 168 3.56 -12.91 -3.48
N ILE A 169 2.28 -13.25 -3.24
CA ILE A 169 1.22 -13.10 -4.22
C ILE A 169 0.59 -11.73 -4.05
N LEU A 170 0.74 -10.89 -5.07
CA LEU A 170 0.21 -9.53 -5.08
C LEU A 170 -1.26 -9.50 -5.48
N GLY A 171 -1.72 -10.50 -6.24
CA GLY A 171 -3.13 -10.66 -6.56
C GLY A 171 -3.40 -11.62 -7.70
N VAL A 172 -4.69 -11.95 -7.86
CA VAL A 172 -5.20 -12.75 -8.96
C VAL A 172 -6.17 -11.91 -9.79
N SER A 173 -6.02 -11.88 -11.12
CA SER A 173 -6.84 -11.06 -12.02
C SER A 173 -7.66 -11.86 -13.03
N LYS A 174 -8.79 -11.26 -13.44
CA LYS A 174 -9.80 -11.86 -14.33
C LYS A 174 -9.24 -12.12 -15.73
N GLY A 175 -9.63 -13.27 -16.30
CA GLY A 175 -9.25 -13.73 -17.64
C GLY A 175 -8.62 -15.12 -17.57
N SER A 176 -7.45 -15.24 -18.21
CA SER A 176 -6.45 -16.31 -18.07
C SER A 176 -5.95 -16.70 -16.69
N PHE A 177 -6.77 -16.89 -15.65
CA PHE A 177 -6.36 -17.04 -14.22
C PHE A 177 -4.94 -16.51 -13.98
N GLU A 178 -4.84 -15.19 -13.86
CA GLU A 178 -3.55 -14.51 -13.87
C GLU A 178 -3.06 -14.32 -12.45
N ILE A 179 -1.84 -14.78 -12.15
CA ILE A 179 -1.21 -14.59 -10.83
C ILE A 179 -0.11 -13.54 -10.97
N ASN A 180 -0.22 -12.47 -10.19
CA ASN A 180 0.83 -11.47 -10.04
C ASN A 180 1.61 -11.77 -8.76
N PHE A 181 2.93 -11.89 -8.84
CA PHE A 181 3.77 -12.26 -7.70
C PHE A 181 5.13 -11.57 -7.74
N GLN A 182 5.80 -11.57 -6.59
CA GLN A 182 7.19 -11.15 -6.44
C GLN A 182 7.99 -12.14 -5.60
N ILE A 183 9.33 -12.07 -5.70
CA ILE A 183 10.23 -12.84 -4.84
C ILE A 183 11.04 -11.86 -3.99
N THR A 184 10.77 -11.83 -2.68
CA THR A 184 11.40 -10.90 -1.75
C THR A 184 12.90 -11.16 -1.62
N GLY A 185 13.67 -10.06 -1.52
CA GLY A 185 15.12 -10.10 -1.39
C GLY A 185 15.89 -10.41 -2.67
N LYS A 186 15.24 -10.41 -3.85
CA LYS A 186 15.89 -10.56 -5.16
C LYS A 186 15.39 -9.50 -6.13
N ASN A 187 16.30 -8.94 -6.93
CA ASN A 187 15.92 -8.08 -8.05
C ASN A 187 15.28 -8.93 -9.17
N ILE A 188 14.33 -8.36 -9.92
CA ILE A 188 13.64 -9.06 -11.02
C ILE A 188 14.56 -9.63 -12.09
N ASP A 189 15.67 -8.97 -12.41
CA ASP A 189 16.64 -9.44 -13.39
C ASP A 189 17.33 -10.71 -12.90
N GLU A 190 17.63 -10.80 -11.60
CA GLU A 190 18.18 -12.01 -10.99
C GLU A 190 17.18 -13.16 -11.03
N ILE A 191 15.90 -12.87 -10.77
CA ILE A 191 14.83 -13.85 -10.82
C ILE A 191 14.67 -14.37 -12.25
N GLN A 192 14.60 -13.47 -13.25
CA GLN A 192 14.51 -13.86 -14.65
C GLN A 192 15.71 -14.69 -15.09
N ASN A 193 16.92 -14.33 -14.67
CA ASN A 193 18.13 -15.11 -14.95
C ASN A 193 18.08 -16.49 -14.28
N GLN A 194 17.60 -16.59 -13.04
CA GLN A 194 17.40 -17.87 -12.35
C GLN A 194 16.36 -18.74 -13.08
N ILE A 195 15.26 -18.16 -13.52
CA ILE A 195 14.25 -18.87 -14.32
C ILE A 195 14.85 -19.35 -15.65
N LYS A 196 15.60 -18.49 -16.35
CA LYS A 196 16.27 -18.84 -17.62
C LYS A 196 17.28 -19.97 -17.46
N ASN A 197 17.99 -20.02 -16.34
CA ASN A 197 19.06 -20.98 -16.09
C ASN A 197 18.59 -22.28 -15.40
N LYS A 198 17.30 -22.40 -15.03
CA LYS A 198 16.76 -23.58 -14.36
C LYS A 198 15.69 -24.29 -15.23
N PRO A 199 16.04 -25.41 -15.89
CA PRO A 199 15.11 -26.15 -16.74
C PRO A 199 13.80 -26.55 -16.04
N GLN A 200 13.87 -26.91 -14.75
CA GLN A 200 12.70 -27.25 -13.94
C GLN A 200 11.74 -26.07 -13.75
N ALA A 201 12.27 -24.85 -13.61
CA ALA A 201 11.45 -23.64 -13.53
C ALA A 201 10.82 -23.31 -14.88
N GLN A 202 11.59 -23.42 -15.97
CA GLN A 202 11.05 -23.25 -17.31
C GLN A 202 9.95 -24.27 -17.63
N GLN A 203 10.15 -25.54 -17.26
CA GLN A 203 9.17 -26.60 -17.46
C GLN A 203 7.89 -26.32 -16.66
N PHE A 204 8.02 -26.03 -15.36
CA PHE A 204 6.87 -25.66 -14.53
C PHE A 204 6.11 -24.46 -15.11
N LEU A 205 6.82 -23.39 -15.46
CA LEU A 205 6.19 -22.18 -16.00
C LEU A 205 5.61 -22.43 -17.40
N LYS A 206 6.19 -23.34 -18.20
CA LYS A 206 5.62 -23.78 -19.46
C LYS A 206 4.31 -24.53 -19.28
N GLU A 207 4.28 -25.49 -18.35
CA GLU A 207 3.13 -26.35 -18.09
C GLU A 207 2.00 -25.62 -17.35
N TYR A 208 2.35 -24.78 -16.36
CA TYR A 208 1.40 -24.09 -15.49
C TYR A 208 1.01 -22.71 -16.03
N CYS A 209 1.90 -22.02 -16.75
CA CYS A 209 1.73 -20.63 -17.15
C CYS A 209 1.78 -20.41 -18.67
N ASN A 210 1.62 -21.47 -19.48
CA ASN A 210 1.84 -21.48 -20.93
C ASN A 210 3.21 -20.90 -21.37
N GLY A 211 4.19 -20.88 -20.47
CA GLY A 211 5.55 -20.44 -20.73
C GLY A 211 5.73 -18.92 -20.89
N LYS A 212 4.67 -18.13 -20.70
CA LYS A 212 4.75 -16.67 -20.75
C LYS A 212 4.81 -16.10 -19.34
N ILE A 213 5.92 -15.42 -19.05
CA ILE A 213 6.10 -14.63 -17.84
C ILE A 213 6.24 -13.20 -18.30
N GLU A 214 5.29 -12.37 -17.92
CA GLU A 214 5.29 -10.94 -18.23
C GLU A 214 5.86 -10.19 -17.03
N GLN A 215 6.79 -9.28 -17.28
CA GLN A 215 7.19 -8.29 -16.28
C GLN A 215 6.18 -7.15 -16.32
N ILE A 216 5.41 -6.97 -15.24
CA ILE A 216 4.56 -5.80 -15.08
C ILE A 216 5.28 -4.83 -14.17
N ALA A 217 5.75 -3.74 -14.74
CA ALA A 217 6.19 -2.60 -13.97
C ALA A 217 5.01 -1.64 -13.76
N TYR A 218 4.56 -1.48 -12.52
CA TYR A 218 3.43 -0.62 -12.18
C TYR A 218 3.74 0.87 -12.43
N PHE A 219 5.03 1.24 -12.52
CA PHE A 219 5.50 2.60 -12.82
C PHE A 219 6.46 2.72 -14.01
N ASP A 220 7.05 1.64 -14.55
CA ASP A 220 8.09 1.80 -15.60
C ASP A 220 7.53 2.01 -17.00
N GLN A 221 6.31 1.55 -17.32
CA GLN A 221 5.74 1.82 -18.64
C GLN A 221 5.43 3.31 -18.89
N ALA A 222 5.61 4.14 -17.87
CA ALA A 222 5.25 5.53 -17.85
C ALA A 222 6.48 6.44 -17.79
N SER A 223 7.63 6.10 -18.36
CA SER A 223 8.54 7.19 -18.76
C SER A 223 9.20 6.88 -20.09
N ALA A 224 8.99 7.75 -21.07
CA ALA A 224 9.70 7.73 -22.34
C ALA A 224 11.23 7.85 -22.18
N ASN A 225 11.74 8.05 -20.95
CA ASN A 225 13.13 8.37 -20.63
C ASN A 225 13.77 7.45 -19.55
N GLY A 226 13.15 6.33 -19.17
CA GLY A 226 13.79 5.34 -18.29
C GLY A 226 14.06 5.77 -16.84
N VAL A 227 13.28 6.71 -16.27
CA VAL A 227 13.41 7.10 -14.86
C VAL A 227 12.37 6.33 -14.05
N ALA A 228 12.80 5.34 -13.25
CA ALA A 228 11.95 4.58 -12.33
C ALA A 228 12.00 5.17 -10.91
N LEU A 229 10.92 4.99 -10.14
CA LEU A 229 10.88 5.29 -8.71
C LEU A 229 11.33 4.08 -7.89
N SER A 230 12.04 4.34 -6.82
CA SER A 230 12.58 3.36 -5.86
C SER A 230 12.11 3.66 -4.43
N SER A 231 12.43 2.80 -3.48
CA SER A 231 12.06 2.88 -2.05
C SER A 231 12.67 4.10 -1.43
N ASP A 232 13.90 4.41 -1.84
CA ASP A 232 14.63 5.56 -1.38
C ASP A 232 13.96 6.89 -1.76
N ASP A 233 13.05 6.89 -2.73
CA ASP A 233 12.25 8.07 -3.10
C ASP A 233 11.08 8.32 -2.16
N PHE A 234 10.73 7.33 -1.34
CA PHE A 234 9.61 7.38 -0.40
C PHE A 234 10.08 7.38 1.05
N ASN A 235 9.21 7.86 1.92
CA ASN A 235 9.37 7.71 3.36
C ASN A 235 8.00 7.31 3.95
N PRO A 236 7.77 6.01 4.16
CA PRO A 236 6.48 5.48 4.62
C PRO A 236 6.01 6.05 5.95
N TYR A 237 6.92 6.53 6.81
CA TYR A 237 6.58 7.18 8.08
C TYR A 237 5.65 8.39 7.89
N TYR A 238 5.69 9.04 6.72
CA TYR A 238 4.85 10.19 6.40
C TYR A 238 3.64 9.86 5.52
N ASN A 239 3.33 8.57 5.34
CA ASN A 239 2.09 8.13 4.70
C ASN A 239 0.88 8.60 5.53
N LYS A 240 -0.21 8.97 4.85
CA LYS A 240 -1.38 9.53 5.52
C LYS A 240 -2.67 9.30 4.74
N ILE A 241 -3.74 9.05 5.48
CA ILE A 241 -5.13 9.13 5.03
C ILE A 241 -5.82 10.31 5.72
N TRP A 242 -6.87 10.85 5.10
CA TRP A 242 -7.63 12.00 5.60
C TRP A 242 -9.12 11.72 5.78
N ASP A 243 -9.50 10.46 5.85
CA ASP A 243 -10.88 10.10 6.14
C ASP A 243 -11.23 10.54 7.57
N GLY A 244 -12.39 11.18 7.72
CA GLY A 244 -12.84 11.77 8.98
C GLY A 244 -12.28 13.16 9.31
N PHE A 245 -11.37 13.72 8.50
CA PHE A 245 -10.93 15.11 8.68
C PHE A 245 -12.04 16.09 8.24
N PRO A 246 -12.07 17.33 8.80
CA PRO A 246 -12.94 18.37 8.28
C PRO A 246 -12.60 18.68 6.82
N GLU A 247 -13.48 19.39 6.12
CA GLU A 247 -13.21 19.79 4.73
C GLU A 247 -11.95 20.65 4.60
N LYS A 248 -11.84 21.65 5.48
CA LYS A 248 -10.71 22.58 5.51
C LYS A 248 -10.41 23.07 6.92
N GLU A 249 -9.22 23.62 7.09
CA GLU A 249 -8.84 24.41 8.27
C GLU A 249 -7.93 25.58 7.88
N GLN A 250 -7.81 26.56 8.78
CA GLN A 250 -6.91 27.70 8.61
C GLN A 250 -5.49 27.34 9.06
N ARG A 251 -4.49 27.53 8.19
CA ARG A 251 -3.06 27.27 8.47
C ARG A 251 -2.18 28.48 8.16
N GLY A 252 -0.88 28.34 8.43
CA GLY A 252 0.13 29.35 8.17
C GLY A 252 0.44 30.22 9.40
N PRO A 253 1.46 31.08 9.30
CA PRO A 253 1.82 32.01 10.35
C PRO A 253 0.75 33.07 10.59
N SER A 254 0.78 33.73 11.75
CA SER A 254 -0.22 34.72 12.16
C SER A 254 -0.39 35.87 11.16
N TYR A 255 0.69 36.27 10.48
CA TYR A 255 0.67 37.34 9.48
C TYR A 255 0.22 36.88 8.09
N HIS A 256 0.09 35.58 7.84
CA HIS A 256 -0.31 35.04 6.55
C HIS A 256 -1.05 33.71 6.70
N ARG A 257 -2.34 33.80 7.02
CA ARG A 257 -3.23 32.63 7.17
C ARG A 257 -3.87 32.26 5.84
N TYR A 258 -4.02 30.96 5.60
CA TYR A 258 -4.65 30.43 4.39
C TYR A 258 -5.55 29.23 4.67
N ASP A 259 -6.57 29.06 3.83
CA ASP A 259 -7.39 27.85 3.82
C ASP A 259 -6.60 26.66 3.26
N TYR A 260 -6.50 25.61 4.08
CA TYR A 260 -5.97 24.30 3.71
C TYR A 260 -7.14 23.31 3.59
N TYR A 261 -7.44 22.88 2.36
CA TYR A 261 -8.44 21.84 2.11
C TYR A 261 -7.79 20.47 2.25
N PHE A 262 -8.36 19.63 3.11
CA PHE A 262 -7.86 18.28 3.33
C PHE A 262 -8.15 17.40 2.10
N PRO A 263 -7.21 16.55 1.65
CA PRO A 263 -7.41 15.69 0.49
C PRO A 263 -8.16 14.42 0.90
N ARG A 264 -9.42 14.59 1.33
CA ARG A 264 -10.31 13.51 1.76
C ARG A 264 -10.56 12.54 0.61
N GLY A 265 -10.54 11.23 0.88
CA GLY A 265 -10.66 10.20 -0.15
C GLY A 265 -9.38 9.97 -0.97
N CYS A 266 -8.27 10.61 -0.62
CA CYS A 266 -6.95 10.29 -1.17
C CYS A 266 -6.10 9.47 -0.20
N TYR A 267 -5.28 8.58 -0.77
CA TYR A 267 -4.18 7.90 -0.09
C TYR A 267 -2.88 8.66 -0.32
N GLY A 268 -2.22 9.06 0.76
CA GLY A 268 -1.02 9.88 0.71
C GLY A 268 0.26 9.09 0.95
N PHE A 269 1.19 9.12 0.00
CA PHE A 269 2.50 8.47 0.05
C PHE A 269 3.61 9.50 0.29
N GLY A 270 4.23 9.46 1.47
CA GLY A 270 5.29 10.38 1.85
C GLY A 270 6.51 10.23 0.95
N LEU A 271 7.04 11.35 0.44
CA LEU A 271 8.28 11.36 -0.32
C LEU A 271 9.48 11.51 0.60
N ASN A 272 10.63 11.01 0.17
CA ASN A 272 11.90 11.33 0.80
C ASN A 272 12.27 12.78 0.51
N ILE A 273 12.21 13.60 1.56
CA ILE A 273 12.46 15.05 1.49
C ILE A 273 13.91 15.44 1.81
N LYS A 274 14.82 14.48 2.08
CA LYS A 274 16.23 14.77 2.42
C LYS A 274 16.93 15.62 1.36
N LYS A 275 16.54 15.50 0.09
CA LYS A 275 17.06 16.32 -1.02
C LYS A 275 16.81 17.83 -0.87
N TYR A 276 15.95 18.27 0.06
CA TYR A 276 15.72 19.69 0.35
C TYR A 276 16.56 20.22 1.53
N GLY A 277 17.51 19.41 2.03
CA GLY A 277 18.38 19.74 3.15
C GLY A 277 17.77 19.42 4.52
N ASP A 278 18.57 19.66 5.57
CA ASP A 278 18.21 19.28 6.95
C ASP A 278 17.25 20.26 7.62
N ASN A 279 17.17 21.51 7.13
CA ASN A 279 16.20 22.47 7.66
C ASN A 279 14.79 22.06 7.26
N GLN A 280 13.95 21.75 8.26
CA GLN A 280 12.56 21.33 8.11
C GLN A 280 11.52 22.39 8.54
N ASP A 281 11.91 23.64 8.82
CA ASP A 281 10.97 24.68 9.27
C ASP A 281 9.82 24.90 8.28
N TRP A 282 10.11 24.76 6.99
CA TRP A 282 9.15 24.89 5.88
C TRP A 282 8.03 23.85 5.89
N ILE A 283 8.25 22.65 6.45
CA ILE A 283 7.26 21.57 6.46
C ILE A 283 6.54 21.43 7.80
N GLN A 284 7.00 22.11 8.85
CA GLN A 284 6.31 22.14 10.14
C GLN A 284 4.88 22.70 9.98
N LYS A 285 3.98 22.35 10.91
CA LYS A 285 2.55 22.73 10.91
C LYS A 285 2.20 23.52 12.17
N ASN A 286 3.14 24.35 12.61
CA ASN A 286 3.08 25.10 13.86
C ASN A 286 2.92 26.60 13.64
N GLY A 287 2.71 27.06 12.39
CA GLY A 287 2.55 28.47 12.07
C GLY A 287 3.84 29.28 12.25
N ASN A 288 5.01 28.64 12.16
CA ASN A 288 6.27 29.37 12.19
C ASN A 288 6.43 30.26 10.94
N GLN A 289 7.26 31.30 11.02
CA GLN A 289 7.45 32.28 9.94
C GLN A 289 8.05 31.69 8.64
N ASN A 290 8.68 30.54 8.73
CA ASN A 290 9.27 29.84 7.59
C ASN A 290 8.32 28.75 7.05
N GLU A 291 7.13 28.54 7.62
CA GLU A 291 6.17 27.52 7.16
C GLU A 291 5.72 27.83 5.72
N TRP A 292 5.88 26.86 4.83
CA TRP A 292 5.47 27.00 3.43
C TRP A 292 4.03 26.55 3.24
N ARG A 293 3.30 27.19 2.31
CA ARG A 293 1.90 26.89 2.05
C ARG A 293 1.73 25.49 1.45
N ILE A 294 0.67 24.78 1.82
CA ILE A 294 0.31 23.50 1.19
C ILE A 294 -0.52 23.76 -0.05
N LEU A 295 -0.08 23.25 -1.19
CA LEU A 295 -0.79 23.30 -2.46
C LEU A 295 -0.70 21.97 -3.22
N TYR A 296 -1.60 21.76 -4.17
CA TYR A 296 -1.77 20.54 -4.95
C TYR A 296 -1.47 20.79 -6.43
N HIS A 297 -0.80 19.83 -7.06
CA HIS A 297 -0.50 19.83 -8.49
C HIS A 297 -0.90 18.50 -9.10
N GLY A 298 -1.91 18.49 -9.97
CA GLY A 298 -2.31 17.30 -10.72
C GLY A 298 -1.33 17.00 -11.84
N THR A 299 -1.06 15.72 -12.10
CA THR A 299 -0.22 15.33 -13.23
C THR A 299 -0.65 14.01 -13.84
N LYS A 300 -0.05 13.65 -14.99
CA LYS A 300 -0.20 12.32 -15.58
C LYS A 300 0.78 11.36 -14.91
N GLN A 301 0.40 10.08 -14.80
CA GLN A 301 1.23 9.05 -14.17
C GLN A 301 2.66 9.02 -14.72
N HIS A 302 2.84 9.25 -16.02
CA HIS A 302 4.16 9.20 -16.65
C HIS A 302 5.12 10.35 -16.31
N PHE A 303 4.64 11.40 -15.66
CA PHE A 303 5.51 12.50 -15.20
C PHE A 303 5.95 12.34 -13.75
N VAL A 304 5.33 11.43 -12.99
CA VAL A 304 5.54 11.30 -11.54
C VAL A 304 7.01 11.08 -11.22
N SER A 305 7.65 10.13 -11.89
CA SER A 305 9.06 9.81 -11.64
C SER A 305 9.99 10.99 -11.91
N SER A 306 9.82 11.66 -13.07
CA SER A 306 10.60 12.84 -13.42
C SER A 306 10.40 13.98 -12.41
N ILE A 307 9.18 14.20 -11.93
CA ILE A 307 8.88 15.23 -10.93
C ILE A 307 9.52 14.89 -9.58
N VAL A 308 9.46 13.63 -9.14
CA VAL A 308 10.09 13.21 -7.89
C VAL A 308 11.62 13.37 -7.97
N LYS A 309 12.26 13.05 -9.08
CA LYS A 309 13.72 13.17 -9.20
C LYS A 309 14.18 14.60 -9.48
N ASN A 310 13.52 15.30 -10.40
CA ASN A 310 13.98 16.57 -10.97
C ASN A 310 13.17 17.80 -10.51
N ASN A 311 12.20 17.61 -9.62
CA ASN A 311 11.22 18.61 -9.20
C ASN A 311 10.24 19.02 -10.33
N LEU A 312 9.19 19.76 -9.96
CA LEU A 312 8.23 20.34 -10.91
C LEU A 312 8.90 21.40 -11.79
N LYS A 313 8.49 21.50 -13.05
CA LYS A 313 8.98 22.51 -14.02
C LYS A 313 7.80 23.26 -14.66
N PRO A 314 7.97 24.53 -15.06
CA PRO A 314 6.93 25.27 -15.75
C PRO A 314 6.42 24.50 -16.98
N GLY A 315 5.09 24.48 -17.14
CA GLY A 315 4.45 23.86 -18.30
C GLY A 315 4.39 24.81 -19.49
N SER A 316 3.95 24.32 -20.65
CA SER A 316 3.66 25.15 -21.83
C SER A 316 2.33 25.91 -21.71
N ASN A 317 1.37 25.39 -20.95
CA ASN A 317 0.04 25.99 -20.80
C ASN A 317 0.04 27.08 -19.73
N ASN A 318 0.15 28.35 -20.16
CA ASN A 318 0.25 29.50 -19.26
C ASN A 318 -0.81 30.57 -19.57
N GLY A 319 -2.08 30.19 -19.55
CA GLY A 319 -3.21 31.04 -19.96
C GLY A 319 -3.36 32.36 -19.19
N TYR A 320 -2.75 32.47 -18.01
CA TYR A 320 -2.77 33.69 -17.18
C TYR A 320 -1.43 34.44 -17.15
N SER A 321 -0.44 34.07 -17.97
CA SER A 321 0.93 34.59 -17.86
C SER A 321 1.04 36.11 -18.00
N ASP A 322 0.21 36.72 -18.85
CA ASP A 322 0.19 38.17 -19.04
C ASP A 322 -0.66 38.95 -18.02
N ASN A 323 -1.42 38.25 -17.17
CA ASN A 323 -2.24 38.91 -16.16
C ASN A 323 -1.36 39.57 -15.09
N LEU A 324 -1.86 40.68 -14.57
CA LEU A 324 -1.30 41.34 -13.39
C LEU A 324 -1.93 40.77 -12.11
N CYS A 325 -1.14 40.73 -11.05
CA CYS A 325 -1.56 40.39 -9.70
C CYS A 325 -0.75 41.20 -8.69
N PHE A 326 -1.14 41.14 -7.42
CA PHE A 326 -0.33 41.66 -6.32
C PHE A 326 0.36 40.48 -5.65
N ASP A 327 1.67 40.58 -5.40
CA ASP A 327 2.39 39.62 -4.59
C ASP A 327 2.06 39.79 -3.09
N GLU A 328 2.63 38.95 -2.23
CA GLU A 328 2.39 39.01 -0.77
C GLU A 328 2.89 40.31 -0.11
N PHE A 329 3.68 41.12 -0.81
CA PHE A 329 4.18 42.42 -0.37
C PHE A 329 3.44 43.59 -1.04
N ASN A 330 2.30 43.31 -1.68
CA ASN A 330 1.45 44.28 -2.35
C ASN A 330 2.12 44.99 -3.54
N ASN A 331 3.14 44.37 -4.14
CA ASN A 331 3.72 44.86 -5.39
C ASN A 331 2.92 44.32 -6.57
N GLN A 332 2.60 45.18 -7.54
CA GLN A 332 1.98 44.74 -8.78
C GLN A 332 3.01 44.02 -9.66
N VAL A 333 2.74 42.76 -9.98
CA VAL A 333 3.63 41.89 -10.77
C VAL A 333 2.84 41.13 -11.83
N LYS A 334 3.51 40.72 -12.91
CA LYS A 334 2.96 39.75 -13.86
C LYS A 334 2.96 38.35 -13.25
N VAL A 335 1.91 37.57 -13.55
CA VAL A 335 1.85 36.14 -13.19
C VAL A 335 3.03 35.39 -13.82
N GLY A 336 3.26 35.58 -15.12
CA GLY A 336 4.36 34.96 -15.86
C GLY A 336 4.15 33.46 -16.14
N ILE A 337 5.14 32.86 -16.79
CA ILE A 337 5.19 31.41 -17.08
C ILE A 337 5.56 30.65 -15.80
N GLY A 338 4.83 29.60 -15.45
CA GLY A 338 5.07 28.90 -14.20
C GLY A 338 4.37 27.57 -14.04
N ILE A 339 4.37 27.11 -12.79
CA ILE A 339 3.82 25.84 -12.35
C ILE A 339 2.50 26.13 -11.65
N TYR A 340 1.43 25.54 -12.17
CA TYR A 340 0.07 25.75 -11.66
C TYR A 340 -0.24 24.83 -10.49
N PHE A 341 -0.95 25.36 -9.51
CA PHE A 341 -1.40 24.66 -8.33
C PHE A 341 -2.84 25.02 -7.98
N SER A 342 -3.45 24.24 -7.09
CA SER A 342 -4.66 24.61 -6.36
C SER A 342 -4.50 24.35 -4.87
N ASN A 343 -5.23 25.08 -4.02
CA ASN A 343 -5.36 24.75 -2.60
C ASN A 343 -6.43 23.68 -2.34
N ASN A 344 -7.13 23.20 -3.37
CA ASN A 344 -8.10 22.11 -3.30
C ASN A 344 -7.77 21.05 -4.35
N PHE A 345 -7.43 19.83 -3.92
CA PHE A 345 -7.01 18.75 -4.82
C PHE A 345 -8.10 18.37 -5.85
N ASN A 346 -9.38 18.61 -5.53
CA ASN A 346 -10.49 18.32 -6.45
C ASN A 346 -10.42 19.14 -7.73
N VAL A 347 -9.83 20.34 -7.69
CA VAL A 347 -9.59 21.18 -8.88
C VAL A 347 -8.66 20.44 -9.85
N CYS A 348 -7.63 19.76 -9.33
CA CYS A 348 -6.73 18.95 -10.15
C CYS A 348 -7.46 17.82 -10.89
N ILE A 349 -8.50 17.24 -10.28
CA ILE A 349 -9.30 16.16 -10.87
C ILE A 349 -10.35 16.71 -11.84
N LYS A 350 -11.18 17.66 -11.39
CA LYS A 350 -12.31 18.20 -12.14
C LYS A 350 -11.90 18.87 -13.45
N ASP A 351 -10.77 19.57 -13.41
CA ASP A 351 -10.27 20.31 -14.57
C ASP A 351 -9.32 19.46 -15.44
N GLY A 352 -9.20 18.16 -15.14
CA GLY A 352 -8.49 17.18 -15.98
C GLY A 352 -6.96 17.25 -15.90
N TYR A 353 -6.38 17.99 -14.96
CA TYR A 353 -4.93 18.07 -14.78
C TYR A 353 -4.32 16.79 -14.21
N ALA A 354 -5.06 16.08 -13.37
CA ALA A 354 -4.76 14.74 -12.89
C ALA A 354 -5.65 13.73 -13.63
N THR A 355 -5.09 13.10 -14.67
CA THR A 355 -5.81 12.10 -15.46
C THR A 355 -5.83 10.76 -14.74
N TYR A 356 -6.97 10.08 -14.77
CA TYR A 356 -7.08 8.72 -14.25
C TYR A 356 -6.38 7.71 -15.17
N SER A 357 -5.56 6.87 -14.58
CA SER A 357 -4.98 5.68 -15.22
C SER A 357 -5.67 4.42 -14.69
N GLN A 358 -5.87 3.42 -15.55
CA GLN A 358 -6.37 2.11 -15.16
C GLN A 358 -5.25 1.30 -14.49
N ILE A 359 -5.52 0.76 -13.29
CA ILE A 359 -4.65 -0.19 -12.59
C ILE A 359 -5.52 -1.36 -12.11
N GLY A 360 -5.36 -2.53 -12.73
CA GLY A 360 -6.25 -3.67 -12.48
C GLY A 360 -7.70 -3.32 -12.86
N ASN A 361 -8.64 -3.51 -11.94
CA ASN A 361 -10.06 -3.14 -12.10
C ASN A 361 -10.40 -1.74 -11.58
N LYS A 362 -9.41 -0.97 -11.11
CA LYS A 362 -9.60 0.36 -10.51
C LYS A 362 -8.96 1.46 -11.37
N GLN A 363 -9.41 2.70 -11.16
CA GLN A 363 -8.85 3.88 -11.81
C GLN A 363 -8.28 4.83 -10.77
N PHE A 364 -7.05 5.30 -10.97
CA PHE A 364 -6.37 6.20 -10.03
C PHE A 364 -5.84 7.44 -10.73
N ALA A 365 -6.02 8.59 -10.09
CA ALA A 365 -5.39 9.84 -10.48
C ALA A 365 -4.27 10.19 -9.50
N VAL A 366 -3.19 10.79 -10.01
CA VAL A 366 -2.00 11.15 -9.23
C VAL A 366 -1.89 12.65 -9.05
N ILE A 367 -1.71 13.09 -7.81
CA ILE A 367 -1.59 14.50 -7.44
C ILE A 367 -0.40 14.69 -6.52
N PHE A 368 0.46 15.67 -6.79
CA PHE A 368 1.50 16.07 -5.86
C PHE A 368 0.95 17.01 -4.81
N MET A 369 1.17 16.67 -3.56
CA MET A 369 1.01 17.57 -2.43
C MET A 369 2.37 18.21 -2.14
N SER A 370 2.42 19.53 -2.28
CA SER A 370 3.66 20.30 -2.22
C SER A 370 3.59 21.34 -1.11
N ARG A 371 4.76 21.65 -0.54
CA ARG A 371 4.98 22.89 0.21
C ARG A 371 5.50 23.92 -0.78
N VAL A 372 4.94 25.12 -0.76
CA VAL A 372 5.23 26.19 -1.70
C VAL A 372 5.60 27.45 -0.93
N ASN A 373 6.70 28.08 -1.32
CA ASN A 373 7.17 29.31 -0.71
C ASN A 373 6.10 30.41 -0.88
N PRO A 374 5.49 30.90 0.23
CA PRO A 374 4.35 31.81 0.15
C PRO A 374 4.71 33.08 -0.64
N ARG A 375 5.92 33.62 -0.44
CA ARG A 375 6.44 34.84 -1.08
C ARG A 375 6.54 34.77 -2.61
N LYS A 376 6.33 33.59 -3.20
CA LYS A 376 6.49 33.32 -4.63
C LYS A 376 5.19 32.88 -5.29
N ILE A 377 4.11 32.80 -4.52
CA ILE A 377 2.78 32.46 -5.00
C ILE A 377 2.17 33.67 -5.68
N LYS A 378 1.64 33.46 -6.88
CA LYS A 378 0.92 34.47 -7.65
C LYS A 378 -0.49 34.00 -7.94
N GLN A 379 -1.45 34.91 -7.85
CA GLN A 379 -2.85 34.65 -8.15
C GLN A 379 -3.52 35.92 -8.67
N SER A 380 -3.78 35.98 -9.98
CA SER A 380 -4.56 37.06 -10.58
C SER A 380 -6.06 36.90 -10.28
N GLU A 381 -6.85 37.95 -10.52
CA GLU A 381 -8.30 37.92 -10.25
C GLU A 381 -9.02 36.79 -10.98
N GLY A 382 -8.72 36.59 -12.27
CA GLY A 382 -9.28 35.49 -13.06
C GLY A 382 -8.87 34.09 -12.60
N MET A 383 -7.78 33.97 -11.83
CA MET A 383 -7.34 32.71 -11.24
C MET A 383 -8.07 32.39 -9.93
N LYS A 384 -8.56 33.41 -9.20
CA LYS A 384 -9.27 33.22 -7.93
C LYS A 384 -10.56 32.42 -8.12
N SER A 385 -11.31 32.72 -9.18
CA SER A 385 -12.57 32.00 -9.50
C SER A 385 -12.36 30.51 -9.78
N HIS A 386 -11.15 30.12 -10.19
CA HIS A 386 -10.78 28.72 -10.48
C HIS A 386 -9.92 28.10 -9.36
N ASN A 387 -9.61 28.84 -8.29
CA ASN A 387 -8.67 28.44 -7.24
C ASN A 387 -7.29 28.02 -7.79
N TYR A 388 -6.80 28.73 -8.81
CA TYR A 388 -5.47 28.52 -9.35
C TYR A 388 -4.43 29.41 -8.66
N PHE A 389 -3.22 28.88 -8.53
CA PHE A 389 -2.03 29.57 -8.05
C PHE A 389 -0.88 29.26 -9.00
N VAL A 390 0.04 30.21 -9.18
CA VAL A 390 1.22 30.02 -10.04
C VAL A 390 2.48 30.33 -9.25
N VAL A 391 3.52 29.53 -9.47
CA VAL A 391 4.89 29.75 -8.99
C VAL A 391 5.82 29.59 -10.16
N ASN A 392 6.68 30.58 -10.42
CA ASN A 392 7.50 30.59 -11.64
C ASN A 392 8.72 29.65 -11.56
N GLU A 393 9.24 29.39 -10.35
CA GLU A 393 10.54 28.75 -10.15
C GLU A 393 10.43 27.46 -9.34
N SER A 394 11.07 26.38 -9.81
CA SER A 394 11.06 25.06 -9.16
C SER A 394 11.65 25.06 -7.74
N LYS A 395 12.64 25.93 -7.47
CA LYS A 395 13.30 26.02 -6.15
C LYS A 395 12.36 26.46 -5.02
N ASP A 396 11.25 27.10 -5.38
CA ASP A 396 10.24 27.63 -4.47
C ASP A 396 9.11 26.61 -4.21
N ILE A 397 9.29 25.36 -4.65
CA ILE A 397 8.33 24.28 -4.55
C ILE A 397 9.04 23.02 -4.04
N ARG A 398 8.43 22.37 -3.05
CA ARG A 398 8.90 21.10 -2.47
C ARG A 398 7.77 20.09 -2.45
N PRO A 399 7.61 19.25 -3.49
CA PRO A 399 6.78 18.07 -3.40
C PRO A 399 7.26 17.19 -2.25
N TYR A 400 6.35 16.84 -1.34
CA TYR A 400 6.69 16.04 -0.16
C TYR A 400 5.77 14.84 0.01
N ARG A 401 4.74 14.73 -0.83
CA ARG A 401 3.83 13.59 -0.84
C ARG A 401 3.15 13.44 -2.19
N ILE A 402 2.95 12.20 -2.62
CA ILE A 402 2.07 11.84 -3.74
C ILE A 402 0.71 11.42 -3.16
N LEU A 403 -0.37 11.90 -3.76
CA LEU A 403 -1.73 11.50 -3.44
C LEU A 403 -2.25 10.61 -4.57
N LEU A 404 -2.83 9.48 -4.21
CA LEU A 404 -3.63 8.64 -5.10
C LEU A 404 -5.10 8.85 -4.78
N HIS A 405 -5.87 9.26 -5.79
CA HIS A 405 -7.31 9.36 -5.70
C HIS A 405 -7.94 8.26 -6.55
N GLU A 406 -8.70 7.36 -5.93
CA GLU A 406 -9.45 6.30 -6.62
C GLU A 406 -10.74 6.88 -7.21
N LYS A 407 -11.03 6.56 -8.47
CA LYS A 407 -12.31 6.89 -9.09
C LYS A 407 -13.37 5.98 -8.48
N LYS A 408 -14.37 6.59 -7.82
CA LYS A 408 -15.52 5.88 -7.27
C LYS A 408 -16.48 5.42 -8.35
#